data_AF-A0A1I6QVX9-F1
#
_entry.id   AF-A0A1I6QVX9-F1
#
_cell.length_a   1.000
_cell.length_b   1.000
_cell.length_c   1.000
_cell.angle_alpha   90.00
_cell.angle_beta   90.00
_cell.angle_gamma   90.00
#
_symmetry.space_group_name_H-M   'P 1'
#
loop_
_entity.id
_entity.type
_entity.pdbx_description
1 polymer ?
#
loop_
_entity_poly.entity_id
_entity_poly.type
_entity_poly.pdbx_seq_one_letter_code
_entity_poly.pdbx_strand_id
1 'polypeptide(L)'
;MKELDDDMPNLFSNNHKRKARWIELYTDIESLLHQMKEKHELFKGLSHEIHDKLTLVYTDHDIYPETKAHEICKVPELKHDSAMSCETLRISNLLVSAAAVMASIQFLAPEVTALLIRSEILDSEMADMTAVSVFGGEISVGLAAGTLIASAVVSLAAAGIRTALKGVEQMVLGNKLRRSIHHLNQVRAMKLLALNRLDIIIRSMTYIKYELDQMQDRGDAVTETAVQHMIRNFAEPAVLKANSIQLSDAVHQLNQADQSRASWTEDDIIPTASPEPQRAFHIEQVPIQSLPSIPADLKALSLSSPDTYELKDIYPVLRSNSYTYWPLSYADHRMGMAIVVYDSDGNLIKRWDKFGARYIVDIMANPTNQAMIFRGESNHYFSMSWSELGVM
;
A
#
# COMPACT_ATOMS: atom_id res chain seq x y z
N MET A 1 20.68 21.53 -12.97
CA MET A 1 19.71 21.15 -14.02
C MET A 1 20.16 21.50 -15.45
N LYS A 2 20.91 22.60 -15.66
CA LYS A 2 21.44 22.98 -16.99
C LYS A 2 22.50 22.00 -17.56
N GLU A 3 23.20 21.26 -16.71
CA GLU A 3 24.21 20.25 -17.11
C GLU A 3 23.64 18.89 -17.54
N LEU A 4 22.32 18.70 -17.47
CA LEU A 4 21.65 17.42 -17.81
C LEU A 4 21.04 17.42 -19.22
N ASP A 5 21.21 18.49 -20.00
CA ASP A 5 20.60 18.65 -21.33
C ASP A 5 21.53 18.30 -22.49
N ASP A 6 22.84 18.45 -22.35
CA ASP A 6 23.78 18.28 -23.48
C ASP A 6 24.23 16.83 -23.75
N ASP A 7 23.95 15.88 -22.84
CA ASP A 7 24.57 14.54 -22.89
C ASP A 7 23.60 13.35 -22.91
N MET A 8 22.28 13.58 -23.03
CA MET A 8 21.36 12.45 -23.27
C MET A 8 21.42 12.04 -24.75
N PRO A 9 21.91 10.83 -25.10
CA PRO A 9 21.78 10.34 -26.46
C PRO A 9 20.30 10.36 -26.88
N ASN A 10 20.05 10.73 -28.13
CA ASN A 10 18.71 10.88 -28.70
C ASN A 10 18.08 9.50 -28.95
N LEU A 11 17.84 8.75 -27.87
CA LEU A 11 17.35 7.37 -27.83
C LEU A 11 15.95 7.24 -28.42
N PHE A 12 15.13 8.29 -28.26
CA PHE A 12 13.77 8.37 -28.78
C PHE A 12 13.50 9.80 -29.23
N SER A 13 12.74 9.95 -30.31
CA SER A 13 12.33 11.26 -30.84
C SER A 13 11.55 12.11 -29.81
N ASN A 14 10.99 11.49 -28.76
CA ASN A 14 10.20 12.12 -27.71
C ASN A 14 10.89 12.14 -26.32
N ASN A 15 12.23 11.97 -26.23
CA ASN A 15 12.96 11.98 -24.96
C ASN A 15 12.65 13.19 -24.07
N HIS A 16 12.53 14.38 -24.67
CA HIS A 16 12.17 15.61 -23.96
C HIS A 16 10.79 15.51 -23.29
N LYS A 17 9.80 14.88 -23.95
CA LYS A 17 8.46 14.66 -23.36
C LYS A 17 8.52 13.69 -22.19
N ARG A 18 9.25 12.58 -22.31
CA ARG A 18 9.40 11.60 -21.22
C ARG A 18 10.10 12.19 -20.00
N LYS A 19 11.12 13.03 -20.21
CA LYS A 19 11.79 13.79 -19.12
C LYS A 19 10.81 14.75 -18.45
N ALA A 20 10.07 15.54 -19.25
CA ALA A 20 9.03 16.43 -18.73
C ALA A 20 7.97 15.65 -17.94
N ARG A 21 7.52 14.51 -18.49
CA ARG A 21 6.53 13.64 -17.87
C ARG A 21 6.99 13.12 -16.51
N TRP A 22 8.23 12.65 -16.45
CA TRP A 22 8.82 12.15 -15.23
C TRP A 22 8.90 13.24 -14.14
N ILE A 23 9.32 14.46 -14.51
CA ILE A 23 9.33 15.62 -13.61
C ILE A 23 7.91 15.94 -13.12
N GLU A 24 6.94 16.01 -14.01
CA GLU A 24 5.54 16.30 -13.66
C GLU A 24 4.95 15.26 -12.70
N LEU A 25 5.17 13.97 -12.95
CA LEU A 25 4.70 12.90 -12.07
C LEU A 25 5.30 13.01 -10.68
N TYR A 26 6.59 13.35 -10.60
CA TYR A 26 7.28 13.58 -9.35
C TYR A 26 6.70 14.80 -8.60
N THR A 27 6.52 15.93 -9.30
CA THR A 27 5.90 17.14 -8.74
C THR A 27 4.47 16.88 -8.26
N ASP A 28 3.68 16.08 -8.98
CA ASP A 28 2.34 15.67 -8.52
C ASP A 28 2.41 14.88 -7.22
N ILE A 29 3.36 13.93 -7.11
CA ILE A 29 3.54 13.12 -5.90
C ILE A 29 3.91 14.03 -4.71
N GLU A 30 4.84 14.97 -4.89
CA GLU A 30 5.19 15.94 -3.84
C GLU A 30 3.99 16.81 -3.45
N SER A 31 3.20 17.28 -4.42
CA SER A 31 1.98 18.05 -4.16
C SER A 31 0.94 17.23 -3.38
N LEU A 32 0.72 15.97 -3.75
CA LEU A 32 -0.19 15.07 -3.04
C LEU A 32 0.30 14.79 -1.62
N LEU A 33 1.60 14.57 -1.42
CA LEU A 33 2.20 14.39 -0.10
C LEU A 33 2.01 15.61 0.79
N HIS A 34 2.20 16.81 0.23
CA HIS A 34 1.96 18.05 0.94
C HIS A 34 0.50 18.19 1.38
N GLN A 35 -0.46 17.96 0.46
CA GLN A 35 -1.89 17.98 0.77
C GLN A 35 -2.29 16.94 1.81
N MET A 36 -1.73 15.72 1.72
CA MET A 36 -1.96 14.67 2.72
C MET A 36 -1.48 15.10 4.10
N LYS A 37 -0.33 15.77 4.19
CA LYS A 37 0.19 16.29 5.46
C LYS A 37 -0.73 17.36 6.05
N GLU A 38 -1.17 18.33 5.26
CA GLU A 38 -2.10 19.37 5.72
C GLU A 38 -3.43 18.78 6.21
N LYS A 39 -3.99 17.83 5.43
CA LYS A 39 -5.23 17.14 5.79
C LYS A 39 -5.05 16.28 7.04
N HIS A 40 -3.90 15.65 7.22
CA HIS A 40 -3.60 14.88 8.42
C HIS A 40 -3.56 15.76 9.68
N GLU A 41 -2.92 16.93 9.62
CA GLU A 41 -2.92 17.88 10.73
C GLU A 41 -4.33 18.40 11.04
N LEU A 42 -5.13 18.70 10.00
CA LEU A 42 -6.53 19.09 10.17
C LEU A 42 -7.36 17.98 10.82
N PHE A 43 -7.19 16.73 10.39
CA PHE A 43 -7.82 15.57 10.99
C PHE A 43 -7.48 15.44 12.48
N LYS A 44 -6.19 15.59 12.85
CA LYS A 44 -5.75 15.56 14.25
C LYS A 44 -6.40 16.67 15.09
N GLY A 45 -6.42 17.89 14.56
CA GLY A 45 -7.08 19.03 15.22
C GLY A 45 -8.57 18.77 15.48
N LEU A 46 -9.31 18.36 14.44
CA LEU A 46 -10.72 18.00 14.56
C LEU A 46 -10.94 16.84 15.54
N SER A 47 -10.07 15.84 15.55
CA SER A 47 -10.17 14.70 16.47
C SER A 47 -10.04 15.14 17.92
N HIS A 48 -9.06 16.01 18.22
CA HIS A 48 -8.88 16.57 19.56
C HIS A 48 -10.08 17.43 19.96
N GLU A 49 -10.53 18.34 19.11
CA GLU A 49 -11.65 19.24 19.43
C GLU A 49 -12.97 18.48 19.67
N ILE A 50 -13.25 17.45 18.88
CA ILE A 50 -14.42 16.58 19.09
C ILE A 50 -14.26 15.81 20.40
N HIS A 51 -13.08 15.27 20.69
CA HIS A 51 -12.81 14.53 21.93
C HIS A 51 -12.99 15.40 23.17
N ASP A 52 -12.47 16.63 23.16
CA ASP A 52 -12.59 17.58 24.27
C ASP A 52 -14.06 17.92 24.53
N LYS A 53 -14.83 18.18 23.46
CA LYS A 53 -16.27 18.45 23.55
C LYS A 53 -17.06 17.28 24.11
N LEU A 54 -16.77 16.07 23.66
CA LEU A 54 -17.39 14.87 24.22
C LEU A 54 -16.99 14.63 25.67
N THR A 55 -15.74 14.94 26.06
CA THR A 55 -15.27 14.76 27.44
C THR A 55 -15.96 15.68 28.43
N LEU A 56 -16.18 16.95 28.06
CA LEU A 56 -16.96 17.89 28.87
C LEU A 56 -18.36 17.34 29.18
N VAL A 57 -18.99 16.77 28.16
CA VAL A 57 -20.32 16.18 28.26
C VAL A 57 -20.36 14.98 29.20
N TYR A 58 -19.36 14.10 29.13
CA TYR A 58 -19.27 12.94 30.02
C TYR A 58 -19.04 13.33 31.48
N THR A 59 -18.25 14.38 31.71
CA THR A 59 -17.92 14.87 33.06
C THR A 59 -19.14 15.50 33.73
N ASP A 60 -19.98 16.23 32.99
CA ASP A 60 -21.18 16.91 33.53
C ASP A 60 -22.31 15.94 33.93
N HIS A 61 -22.29 14.70 33.44
CA HIS A 61 -23.33 13.71 33.69
C HIS A 61 -22.89 12.55 34.60
N ASP A 62 -21.67 12.57 35.14
CA ASP A 62 -21.08 11.48 35.94
C ASP A 62 -21.04 10.14 35.16
N ILE A 63 -21.07 10.22 33.84
CA ILE A 63 -20.97 9.07 32.92
C ILE A 63 -19.51 8.99 32.52
N TYR A 64 -18.67 8.38 33.37
CA TYR A 64 -17.30 8.10 32.99
C TYR A 64 -17.25 6.91 32.03
N PRO A 65 -16.81 7.07 30.78
CA PRO A 65 -16.42 5.92 29.99
C PRO A 65 -15.21 5.29 30.69
N GLU A 66 -15.35 4.06 31.21
CA GLU A 66 -14.29 3.33 31.92
C GLU A 66 -13.02 3.05 31.08
N THR A 67 -13.01 3.45 29.81
CA THR A 67 -11.89 3.16 28.89
C THR A 67 -10.82 4.24 28.96
N LYS A 68 -9.66 3.86 29.49
CA LYS A 68 -8.41 4.63 29.37
C LYS A 68 -8.13 4.92 27.89
N ALA A 69 -8.10 6.19 27.52
CA ALA A 69 -7.88 6.68 26.16
C ALA A 69 -6.60 6.15 25.45
N HIS A 70 -5.67 5.53 26.19
CA HIS A 70 -4.42 4.99 25.66
C HIS A 70 -4.54 3.60 25.01
N GLU A 71 -5.68 2.91 25.15
CA GLU A 71 -5.84 1.54 24.59
C GLU A 71 -6.58 1.49 23.25
N ILE A 72 -7.27 2.57 22.84
CA ILE A 72 -8.06 2.61 21.59
C ILE A 72 -7.17 2.45 20.34
N CYS A 73 -5.93 2.93 20.39
CA CYS A 73 -4.97 2.82 19.29
C CYS A 73 -4.14 1.52 19.30
N LYS A 74 -4.28 0.66 20.32
CA LYS A 74 -3.50 -0.58 20.50
C LYS A 74 -4.32 -1.85 20.24
N VAL A 75 -5.29 -1.80 19.33
CA VAL A 75 -6.12 -2.96 19.02
C VAL A 75 -5.75 -3.53 17.65
N PRO A 76 -4.85 -4.54 17.55
CA PRO A 76 -4.67 -5.27 16.31
C PRO A 76 -5.87 -6.17 16.00
N GLU A 77 -6.49 -6.80 17.00
CA GLU A 77 -7.56 -7.78 16.78
C GLU A 77 -8.48 -7.85 18.02
N LEU A 78 -9.68 -7.26 17.95
CA LEU A 78 -10.73 -7.46 18.95
C LEU A 78 -11.40 -8.83 18.71
N LYS A 79 -10.90 -9.86 19.41
CA LYS A 79 -11.66 -11.09 19.60
C LYS A 79 -12.95 -10.78 20.37
N HIS A 80 -14.05 -11.34 19.91
CA HIS A 80 -15.38 -11.21 20.51
C HIS A 80 -15.39 -11.76 21.94
N ASP A 81 -15.21 -10.89 22.94
CA ASP A 81 -15.58 -11.19 24.33
C ASP A 81 -16.78 -10.32 24.74
N SER A 82 -17.83 -10.98 25.23
CA SER A 82 -19.20 -10.50 25.27
C SER A 82 -19.61 -9.84 26.59
N ALA A 83 -18.80 -8.96 27.15
CA ALA A 83 -19.15 -8.31 28.44
C ALA A 83 -18.67 -6.87 28.66
N MET A 84 -18.07 -6.19 27.68
CA MET A 84 -17.99 -4.72 27.72
C MET A 84 -19.26 -4.14 27.12
N SER A 85 -19.86 -3.12 27.76
CA SER A 85 -21.07 -2.48 27.25
C SER A 85 -20.83 -2.01 25.81
N CYS A 86 -21.73 -2.43 24.92
CA CYS A 86 -21.70 -2.27 23.47
C CYS A 86 -21.61 -0.79 23.00
N GLU A 87 -21.74 0.16 23.92
CA GLU A 87 -21.88 1.60 23.69
C GLU A 87 -20.54 2.33 23.65
N THR A 88 -19.60 2.04 24.55
CA THR A 88 -18.24 2.63 24.53
C THR A 88 -17.46 2.17 23.30
N LEU A 89 -17.69 0.93 22.86
CA LEU A 89 -17.06 0.32 21.69
C LEU A 89 -17.39 1.02 20.36
N ARG A 90 -18.54 1.71 20.26
CA ARG A 90 -19.01 2.33 19.00
C ARG A 90 -18.41 3.70 18.72
N ILE A 91 -18.14 4.51 19.74
CA ILE A 91 -17.40 5.78 19.58
C ILE A 91 -15.92 5.51 19.37
N SER A 92 -15.37 4.52 20.09
CA SER A 92 -14.05 3.95 19.78
C SER A 92 -13.99 3.45 18.35
N ASN A 93 -15.05 2.84 17.79
CA ASN A 93 -15.09 2.43 16.37
C ASN A 93 -15.02 3.59 15.38
N LEU A 94 -15.44 4.81 15.72
CA LEU A 94 -15.22 5.97 14.86
C LEU A 94 -13.73 6.32 14.78
N LEU A 95 -13.08 6.41 15.95
CA LEU A 95 -11.66 6.69 16.07
C LEU A 95 -10.81 5.54 15.53
N VAL A 96 -11.23 4.29 15.69
CA VAL A 96 -10.60 3.08 15.16
C VAL A 96 -10.83 2.95 13.66
N SER A 97 -12.00 3.34 13.11
CA SER A 97 -12.22 3.40 11.66
C SER A 97 -11.37 4.49 11.02
N ALA A 98 -11.24 5.63 11.70
CA ALA A 98 -10.31 6.68 11.30
C ALA A 98 -8.85 6.25 11.48
N ALA A 99 -8.54 5.46 12.51
CA ALA A 99 -7.23 4.83 12.73
C ALA A 99 -6.93 3.75 11.68
N ALA A 100 -7.93 3.03 11.17
CA ALA A 100 -7.81 2.05 10.10
C ALA A 100 -7.61 2.73 8.73
N VAL A 101 -8.31 3.85 8.50
CA VAL A 101 -8.03 4.74 7.35
C VAL A 101 -6.62 5.33 7.49
N MET A 102 -6.22 5.76 8.69
CA MET A 102 -4.87 6.21 8.99
C MET A 102 -3.83 5.11 8.85
N ALA A 103 -4.12 3.87 9.23
CA ALA A 103 -3.25 2.73 9.02
C ALA A 103 -3.08 2.50 7.52
N SER A 104 -4.16 2.54 6.75
CA SER A 104 -4.10 2.49 5.28
C SER A 104 -3.33 3.67 4.66
N ILE A 105 -3.24 4.82 5.33
CA ILE A 105 -2.40 5.98 4.97
C ILE A 105 -0.93 5.78 5.41
N GLN A 106 -0.69 5.18 6.58
CA GLN A 106 0.61 4.82 7.14
C GLN A 106 1.34 3.82 6.23
N PHE A 107 0.60 2.89 5.61
CA PHE A 107 1.13 1.95 4.61
C PHE A 107 1.57 2.59 3.28
N LEU A 108 1.42 3.90 3.10
CA LEU A 108 1.67 4.52 1.79
C LEU A 108 2.77 5.57 1.81
N ALA A 109 3.20 6.11 2.96
CA ALA A 109 4.22 7.16 3.02
C ALA A 109 5.28 6.91 4.12
N PRO A 110 6.54 6.59 3.76
CA PRO A 110 7.62 6.52 4.75
C PRO A 110 7.85 7.85 5.49
N GLU A 111 7.53 9.00 4.90
CA GLU A 111 7.63 10.31 5.58
C GLU A 111 6.56 10.51 6.66
N VAL A 112 5.33 10.01 6.47
CA VAL A 112 4.27 10.08 7.49
C VAL A 112 4.59 9.12 8.64
N THR A 113 5.14 7.94 8.33
CA THR A 113 5.65 6.99 9.33
C THR A 113 6.75 7.63 10.18
N ALA A 114 7.74 8.30 9.55
CA ALA A 114 8.78 9.03 10.28
C ALA A 114 8.25 10.19 11.14
N LEU A 115 7.19 10.86 10.70
CA LEU A 115 6.53 11.95 11.44
C LEU A 115 5.72 11.43 12.64
N LEU A 116 5.15 10.22 12.52
CA LEU A 116 4.40 9.53 13.58
C LEU A 116 5.31 8.92 14.66
N ILE A 117 6.48 8.38 14.28
CA ILE A 117 7.54 7.99 15.24
C ILE A 117 8.00 9.22 16.04
N ARG A 118 8.20 10.34 15.33
CA ARG A 118 8.67 11.59 15.95
C ARG A 118 7.62 12.26 16.84
N SER A 119 6.35 11.91 16.69
CA SER A 119 5.26 12.39 17.55
C SER A 119 4.84 11.38 18.64
N GLU A 120 5.63 10.31 18.85
CA GLU A 120 5.42 9.27 19.86
C GLU A 120 4.10 8.48 19.70
N ILE A 121 3.45 8.58 18.54
CA ILE A 121 2.20 7.87 18.23
C ILE A 121 2.50 6.41 17.82
N LEU A 122 3.67 6.15 17.25
CA LEU A 122 4.15 4.82 16.88
C LEU A 122 5.43 4.49 17.67
N ASP A 123 5.46 3.28 18.24
CA ASP A 123 6.72 2.68 18.68
C ASP A 123 7.61 2.41 17.46
N SER A 124 8.90 2.66 17.61
CA SER A 124 9.97 2.29 16.69
C SER A 124 9.86 0.88 16.11
N GLU A 125 9.32 -0.08 16.86
CA GLU A 125 9.14 -1.47 16.42
C GLU A 125 8.07 -1.63 15.31
N MET A 126 6.98 -0.85 15.38
CA MET A 126 5.94 -0.83 14.34
C MET A 126 6.43 -0.11 13.07
N ALA A 127 7.36 0.83 13.20
CA ALA A 127 7.95 1.53 12.06
C ALA A 127 8.86 0.63 11.21
N ASP A 128 9.65 -0.23 11.84
CA ASP A 128 10.47 -1.22 11.14
C ASP A 128 9.61 -2.25 10.38
N MET A 129 8.48 -2.65 10.96
CA MET A 129 7.52 -3.54 10.28
C MET A 129 6.86 -2.86 9.07
N THR A 130 6.63 -1.54 9.15
CA THR A 130 5.98 -0.74 8.10
C THR A 130 6.94 -0.50 6.93
N ALA A 131 8.21 -0.16 7.19
CA ALA A 131 9.20 0.11 6.14
C ALA A 131 9.52 -1.11 5.26
N VAL A 132 9.50 -2.33 5.83
CA VAL A 132 9.79 -3.59 5.13
C VAL A 132 8.60 -4.05 4.26
N SER A 133 7.36 -3.75 4.66
CA SER A 133 6.16 -4.19 3.93
C SER A 133 5.86 -3.38 2.66
N VAL A 134 6.28 -2.11 2.60
CA VAL A 134 5.83 -1.15 1.55
C VAL A 134 6.71 -1.17 0.30
N PHE A 135 8.01 -1.48 0.40
CA PHE A 135 8.94 -1.33 -0.74
C PHE A 135 9.51 -2.62 -1.30
N GLY A 136 9.32 -3.76 -0.63
CA GLY A 136 10.12 -4.95 -0.91
C GLY A 136 11.57 -4.72 -0.47
N GLY A 137 12.12 -5.62 0.35
CA GLY A 137 13.42 -5.49 1.01
C GLY A 137 14.66 -5.43 0.11
N GLU A 138 14.54 -5.25 -1.22
CA GLU A 138 15.72 -4.98 -2.07
C GLU A 138 16.35 -3.60 -1.80
N ILE A 139 15.67 -2.69 -1.08
CA ILE A 139 16.19 -1.36 -0.75
C ILE A 139 16.63 -1.23 0.73
N SER A 140 16.27 -2.17 1.61
CA SER A 140 16.46 -1.97 3.06
C SER A 140 17.82 -2.43 3.60
N VAL A 141 18.62 -3.20 2.86
CA VAL A 141 19.98 -3.55 3.27
C VAL A 141 20.95 -2.48 2.75
N GLY A 142 20.82 -1.26 3.27
CA GLY A 142 21.81 -0.20 3.01
C GLY A 142 21.37 1.25 3.15
N LEU A 143 20.12 1.56 3.52
CA LEU A 143 19.64 2.95 3.53
C LEU A 143 18.78 3.27 4.77
N ALA A 144 19.46 3.46 5.90
CA ALA A 144 18.89 4.19 7.02
C ALA A 144 19.01 5.71 6.77
N ALA A 145 17.96 6.44 7.19
CA ALA A 145 17.84 7.91 7.24
C ALA A 145 17.46 8.65 5.93
N GLY A 146 16.14 8.81 5.72
CA GLY A 146 15.48 10.13 5.52
C GLY A 146 15.87 11.05 4.36
N THR A 147 16.77 10.66 3.47
CA THR A 147 17.36 11.56 2.44
C THR A 147 17.25 11.04 1.01
N LEU A 148 16.56 9.91 0.78
CA LEU A 148 16.81 9.09 -0.42
C LEU A 148 15.71 9.00 -1.47
N ILE A 149 14.52 9.56 -1.28
CA ILE A 149 13.61 9.70 -2.44
C ILE A 149 14.14 10.80 -3.39
N ALA A 150 14.74 11.86 -2.84
CA ALA A 150 15.48 12.83 -3.63
C ALA A 150 16.82 12.26 -4.16
N SER A 151 17.57 11.47 -3.37
CA SER A 151 18.90 11.03 -3.80
C SER A 151 18.97 9.68 -4.53
N ALA A 152 18.05 8.72 -4.37
CA ALA A 152 18.04 7.48 -5.18
C ALA A 152 17.63 7.75 -6.64
N VAL A 153 16.75 8.72 -6.83
CA VAL A 153 16.30 9.18 -8.14
C VAL A 153 17.35 10.06 -8.82
N VAL A 154 17.97 11.00 -8.09
CA VAL A 154 19.08 11.81 -8.61
C VAL A 154 20.33 10.96 -8.84
N SER A 155 20.59 9.91 -8.04
CA SER A 155 21.73 9.02 -8.26
C SER A 155 21.49 7.98 -9.37
N LEU A 156 20.27 7.49 -9.59
CA LEU A 156 19.95 6.71 -10.79
C LEU A 156 20.03 7.55 -12.07
N ALA A 157 19.68 8.85 -12.00
CA ALA A 157 19.85 9.78 -13.10
C ALA A 157 21.32 10.20 -13.30
N ALA A 158 22.11 10.41 -12.25
CA ALA A 158 23.49 10.90 -12.38
C ALA A 158 24.53 9.80 -12.59
N ALA A 159 24.37 8.64 -11.95
CA ALA A 159 25.31 7.52 -12.03
C ALA A 159 24.99 6.56 -13.19
N GLY A 160 23.70 6.35 -13.49
CA GLY A 160 23.27 5.50 -14.62
C GLY A 160 23.52 6.11 -16.00
N ILE A 161 23.59 7.44 -16.10
CA ILE A 161 23.82 8.14 -17.37
C ILE A 161 25.31 8.18 -17.75
N ARG A 162 26.25 8.11 -16.79
CA ARG A 162 27.70 8.26 -17.09
C ARG A 162 28.44 6.97 -17.46
N THR A 163 27.92 5.78 -17.15
CA THR A 163 28.70 4.53 -17.30
C THR A 163 28.22 3.59 -18.41
N ALA A 164 27.14 3.90 -19.12
CA ALA A 164 26.48 2.95 -20.04
C ALA A 164 26.66 3.32 -21.52
N LEU A 165 27.88 3.15 -22.05
CA LEU A 165 28.24 3.32 -23.46
C LEU A 165 28.61 1.96 -24.07
N LYS A 166 27.60 1.22 -24.58
CA LYS A 166 27.63 0.47 -25.86
C LYS A 166 26.33 -0.32 -26.11
N GLY A 167 25.47 0.22 -26.98
CA GLY A 167 24.52 -0.48 -27.88
C GLY A 167 23.36 -1.29 -27.27
N VAL A 168 23.62 -2.21 -26.35
CA VAL A 168 22.62 -3.14 -25.78
C VAL A 168 21.94 -2.56 -24.53
N GLU A 169 22.56 -1.60 -23.85
CA GLU A 169 22.01 -0.93 -22.66
C GLU A 169 20.88 0.06 -22.97
N GLN A 170 20.74 0.49 -24.24
CA GLN A 170 19.79 1.53 -24.64
C GLN A 170 18.32 1.07 -24.61
N MET A 171 18.04 -0.16 -25.09
CA MET A 171 16.71 -0.77 -24.95
C MET A 171 16.38 -1.08 -23.49
N VAL A 172 17.38 -1.49 -22.70
CA VAL A 172 17.23 -1.73 -21.26
C VAL A 172 16.88 -0.44 -20.52
N LEU A 173 17.53 0.68 -20.86
CA LEU A 173 17.26 1.99 -20.26
C LEU A 173 15.87 2.51 -20.62
N GLY A 174 15.43 2.38 -21.88
CA GLY A 174 14.08 2.75 -22.30
C GLY A 174 12.99 1.95 -21.55
N ASN A 175 13.19 0.63 -21.42
CA ASN A 175 12.28 -0.23 -20.66
C ASN A 175 12.28 0.08 -19.16
N LYS A 176 13.43 0.42 -18.57
CA LYS A 176 13.53 0.85 -17.17
C LYS A 176 12.81 2.18 -16.95
N LEU A 177 12.97 3.15 -17.84
CA LEU A 177 12.28 4.44 -17.75
C LEU A 177 10.77 4.30 -17.88
N ARG A 178 10.28 3.53 -18.85
CA ARG A 178 8.84 3.23 -19.00
C ARG A 178 8.29 2.57 -17.73
N ARG A 179 8.97 1.56 -17.19
CA ARG A 179 8.60 0.93 -15.92
C ARG A 179 8.57 1.92 -14.76
N SER A 180 9.56 2.80 -14.66
CA SER A 180 9.61 3.84 -13.63
C SER A 180 8.43 4.82 -13.73
N ILE A 181 8.07 5.27 -14.94
CA ILE A 181 6.91 6.12 -15.19
C ILE A 181 5.61 5.41 -14.75
N HIS A 182 5.41 4.14 -15.12
CA HIS A 182 4.25 3.37 -14.66
C HIS A 182 4.22 3.18 -13.14
N HIS A 183 5.38 2.93 -12.52
CA HIS A 183 5.49 2.80 -11.07
C HIS A 183 5.13 4.12 -10.37
N LEU A 184 5.63 5.26 -10.85
CA LEU A 184 5.25 6.58 -10.33
C LEU A 184 3.75 6.84 -10.48
N ASN A 185 3.14 6.44 -11.60
CA ASN A 185 1.69 6.52 -11.77
C ASN A 185 0.93 5.72 -10.72
N GLN A 186 1.37 4.49 -10.39
CA GLN A 186 0.78 3.68 -9.34
C GLN A 186 0.92 4.34 -7.97
N VAL A 187 2.12 4.80 -7.62
CA VAL A 187 2.38 5.52 -6.36
C VAL A 187 1.45 6.73 -6.26
N ARG A 188 1.40 7.57 -7.30
CA ARG A 188 0.54 8.75 -7.37
C ARG A 188 -0.94 8.40 -7.21
N ALA A 189 -1.42 7.32 -7.83
CA ALA A 189 -2.80 6.85 -7.70
C ALA A 189 -3.13 6.40 -6.27
N MET A 190 -2.23 5.68 -5.61
CA MET A 190 -2.40 5.28 -4.21
C MET A 190 -2.45 6.49 -3.28
N LYS A 191 -1.61 7.51 -3.51
CA LYS A 191 -1.62 8.77 -2.76
C LYS A 191 -2.93 9.52 -2.94
N LEU A 192 -3.41 9.65 -4.18
CA LEU A 192 -4.67 10.32 -4.46
C LEU A 192 -5.86 9.56 -3.86
N LEU A 193 -5.87 8.23 -3.92
CA LEU A 193 -6.89 7.40 -3.24
C LEU A 193 -6.93 7.72 -1.74
N ALA A 194 -5.76 7.70 -1.08
CA ALA A 194 -5.64 8.00 0.33
C ALA A 194 -6.14 9.42 0.67
N LEU A 195 -5.76 10.42 -0.14
CA LEU A 195 -6.19 11.80 0.02
C LEU A 195 -7.71 11.96 -0.14
N ASN A 196 -8.30 11.33 -1.16
CA ASN A 196 -9.75 11.37 -1.41
C ASN A 196 -10.55 10.74 -0.25
N ARG A 197 -10.05 9.62 0.30
CA ARG A 197 -10.66 8.99 1.49
C ARG A 197 -10.57 9.88 2.72
N LEU A 198 -9.40 10.46 2.97
CA LEU A 198 -9.18 11.35 4.11
C LEU A 198 -10.07 12.60 4.04
N ASP A 199 -10.27 13.17 2.85
CA ASP A 199 -11.13 14.33 2.66
C ASP A 199 -12.60 14.04 3.03
N ILE A 200 -13.12 12.85 2.71
CA ILE A 200 -14.48 12.43 3.11
C ILE A 200 -14.61 12.37 4.63
N ILE A 201 -13.62 11.76 5.31
CA ILE A 201 -13.62 11.62 6.76
C ILE A 201 -13.55 12.99 7.44
N ILE A 202 -12.64 13.86 6.98
CA ILE A 202 -12.50 15.23 7.51
C ILE A 202 -13.80 15.99 7.40
N ARG A 203 -14.50 15.94 6.25
CA ARG A 203 -15.80 16.61 6.09
C ARG A 203 -16.81 16.11 7.12
N SER A 204 -16.89 14.80 7.33
CA SER A 204 -17.77 14.23 8.35
C SER A 204 -17.44 14.72 9.76
N MET A 205 -16.15 14.78 10.11
CA MET A 205 -15.71 15.28 11.41
C MET A 205 -16.02 16.75 11.58
N THR A 206 -15.84 17.57 10.54
CA THR A 206 -16.25 18.98 10.56
C THR A 206 -17.74 19.13 10.83
N TYR A 207 -18.60 18.28 10.24
CA TYR A 207 -20.03 18.29 10.54
C TYR A 207 -20.34 17.88 11.98
N ILE A 208 -19.70 16.82 12.49
CA ILE A 208 -19.87 16.39 13.90
C ILE A 208 -19.47 17.51 14.85
N LYS A 209 -18.31 18.13 14.62
CA LYS A 209 -17.86 19.28 15.40
C LYS A 209 -18.87 20.42 15.34
N TYR A 210 -19.37 20.75 14.14
CA TYR A 210 -20.37 21.80 13.96
C TYR A 210 -21.64 21.52 14.77
N GLU A 211 -22.17 20.29 14.74
CA GLU A 211 -23.34 19.93 15.55
C GLU A 211 -23.07 20.05 17.05
N LEU A 212 -21.89 19.60 17.51
CA LEU A 212 -21.47 19.76 18.90
C LEU A 212 -21.35 21.24 19.31
N ASP A 213 -20.78 22.09 18.45
CA ASP A 213 -20.72 23.54 18.66
C ASP A 213 -22.12 24.14 18.78
N GLN A 214 -23.04 23.77 17.88
CA GLN A 214 -24.41 24.26 17.91
C GLN A 214 -25.19 23.82 19.15
N MET A 215 -24.97 22.60 19.64
CA MET A 215 -25.57 22.13 20.90
C MET A 215 -25.03 22.92 22.09
N GLN A 216 -23.71 23.12 22.15
CA GLN A 216 -23.06 23.91 23.19
C GLN A 216 -23.56 25.36 23.21
N ASP A 217 -23.66 26.00 22.04
CA ASP A 217 -24.14 27.39 21.90
C ASP A 217 -25.59 27.56 22.36
N ARG A 218 -26.43 26.53 22.18
CA ARG A 218 -27.82 26.51 22.64
C ARG A 218 -27.97 26.14 24.12
N GLY A 219 -26.90 25.65 24.76
CA GLY A 219 -26.97 25.06 26.09
C GLY A 219 -27.70 23.71 26.13
N ASP A 220 -27.82 23.04 24.97
CA ASP A 220 -28.39 21.70 24.89
C ASP A 220 -27.40 20.68 25.46
N ALA A 221 -27.87 19.77 26.31
CA ALA A 221 -27.07 18.65 26.74
C ALA A 221 -26.76 17.73 25.55
N VAL A 222 -25.49 17.37 25.36
CA VAL A 222 -25.09 16.36 24.37
C VAL A 222 -25.46 14.98 24.93
N THR A 223 -26.68 14.57 24.64
CA THR A 223 -27.17 13.25 25.07
C THR A 223 -26.53 12.13 24.27
N GLU A 224 -26.55 10.91 24.82
CA GLU A 224 -26.14 9.71 24.09
C GLU A 224 -26.91 9.57 22.76
N THR A 225 -28.22 9.85 22.77
CA THR A 225 -29.06 9.84 21.56
C THR A 225 -28.54 10.80 20.48
N ALA A 226 -28.06 11.98 20.87
CA ALA A 226 -27.47 12.93 19.94
C ALA A 226 -26.15 12.41 19.35
N VAL A 227 -25.30 11.79 20.17
CA VAL A 227 -24.05 11.15 19.72
C VAL A 227 -24.34 9.99 18.77
N GLN A 228 -25.28 9.11 19.10
CA GLN A 228 -25.69 8.01 18.22
C GLN A 228 -26.26 8.53 16.89
N HIS A 229 -27.03 9.61 16.93
CA HIS A 229 -27.54 10.27 15.73
C HIS A 229 -26.40 10.80 14.85
N MET A 230 -25.40 11.46 15.45
CA MET A 230 -24.21 11.93 14.72
C MET A 230 -23.42 10.78 14.09
N ILE A 231 -23.27 9.66 14.81
CA ILE A 231 -22.58 8.47 14.29
C ILE A 231 -23.31 7.92 13.06
N ARG A 232 -24.61 7.65 13.18
CA ARG A 232 -25.41 7.03 12.11
C ARG A 232 -25.57 7.93 10.89
N ASN A 233 -25.65 9.24 11.08
CA ASN A 233 -25.97 10.16 9.99
C ASN A 233 -24.75 10.80 9.32
N PHE A 234 -23.63 10.91 10.02
CA PHE A 234 -22.43 11.56 9.46
C PHE A 234 -21.29 10.57 9.30
N ALA A 235 -20.91 9.91 10.38
CA ALA A 235 -19.72 9.08 10.42
C ALA A 235 -19.82 7.77 9.62
N GLU A 236 -20.82 6.94 9.92
CA GLU A 236 -21.00 5.63 9.26
C GLU A 236 -21.11 5.80 7.73
N PRO A 237 -21.93 6.74 7.20
CA PRO A 237 -21.99 6.98 5.76
C PRO A 237 -20.66 7.46 5.18
N ALA A 238 -19.90 8.28 5.92
CA ALA A 238 -18.60 8.77 5.46
C ALA A 238 -17.56 7.64 5.38
N VAL A 239 -17.51 6.74 6.36
CA VAL A 239 -16.63 5.56 6.35
C VAL A 239 -16.99 4.63 5.18
N LEU A 240 -18.28 4.33 5.01
CA LEU A 240 -18.76 3.51 3.90
C LEU A 240 -18.39 4.13 2.54
N LYS A 241 -18.59 5.45 2.40
CA LYS A 241 -18.25 6.19 1.18
C LYS A 241 -16.74 6.26 0.93
N ALA A 242 -15.91 6.42 1.97
CA ALA A 242 -14.47 6.39 1.81
C ALA A 242 -13.98 5.00 1.37
N ASN A 243 -14.51 3.94 1.97
CA ASN A 243 -14.17 2.56 1.64
C ASN A 243 -14.67 2.13 0.26
N SER A 244 -15.73 2.75 -0.26
CA SER A 244 -16.22 2.46 -1.60
C SER A 244 -15.33 3.02 -2.72
N ILE A 245 -14.50 4.05 -2.44
CA ILE A 245 -13.53 4.56 -3.41
C ILE A 245 -12.47 3.49 -3.66
N GLN A 246 -12.28 3.13 -4.92
CA GLN A 246 -11.32 2.14 -5.38
C GLN A 246 -10.07 2.81 -5.98
N LEU A 247 -8.98 2.05 -6.07
CA LEU A 247 -7.77 2.50 -6.77
C LEU A 247 -8.05 2.86 -8.25
N SER A 248 -8.99 2.16 -8.89
CA SER A 248 -9.41 2.46 -10.27
C SER A 248 -9.99 3.86 -10.44
N ASP A 249 -10.68 4.39 -9.42
CA ASP A 249 -11.25 5.73 -9.47
C ASP A 249 -10.14 6.79 -9.45
N ALA A 250 -9.13 6.60 -8.60
CA ALA A 250 -7.96 7.47 -8.54
C ALA A 250 -7.12 7.40 -9.83
N VAL A 251 -6.93 6.20 -10.40
CA VAL A 251 -6.27 6.02 -11.70
C VAL A 251 -7.05 6.73 -12.80
N HIS A 252 -8.38 6.61 -12.82
CA HIS A 252 -9.21 7.28 -13.82
C HIS A 252 -9.09 8.80 -13.73
N GLN A 253 -9.17 9.36 -12.52
CA GLN A 253 -9.02 10.79 -12.26
C GLN A 253 -7.65 11.32 -12.72
N LEU A 254 -6.57 10.60 -12.39
CA LEU A 254 -5.22 10.97 -12.83
C LEU A 254 -5.05 10.88 -14.35
N ASN A 255 -5.60 9.83 -14.98
CA ASN A 255 -5.54 9.68 -16.43
C ASN A 255 -6.27 10.84 -17.15
N GLN A 256 -7.42 11.29 -16.63
CA GLN A 256 -8.11 12.46 -17.18
C GLN A 256 -7.26 13.73 -17.08
N ALA A 257 -6.62 13.94 -15.92
CA ALA A 257 -5.71 15.07 -15.73
C ALA A 257 -4.51 15.02 -16.68
N ASP A 258 -3.92 13.83 -16.84
CA ASP A 258 -2.72 13.63 -17.63
C ASP A 258 -2.93 13.73 -19.14
N GLN A 259 -4.07 13.28 -19.65
CA GLN A 259 -4.39 13.35 -21.09
C GLN A 259 -4.36 14.79 -21.62
N SER A 260 -4.53 15.78 -20.75
CA SER A 260 -4.44 17.20 -21.07
C SER A 260 -3.01 17.75 -21.08
N ARG A 261 -2.00 16.99 -20.62
CA ARG A 261 -0.62 17.47 -20.46
C ARG A 261 0.19 17.26 -21.73
N ALA A 262 1.01 18.26 -22.08
CA ALA A 262 1.86 18.21 -23.27
C ALA A 262 2.96 17.12 -23.20
N SER A 263 3.31 16.68 -21.99
CA SER A 263 4.26 15.62 -21.70
C SER A 263 3.72 14.22 -21.96
N TRP A 264 2.40 14.06 -22.15
CA TRP A 264 1.77 12.77 -22.39
C TRP A 264 2.29 12.13 -23.67
N THR A 265 2.59 10.84 -23.59
CA THR A 265 3.11 10.03 -24.69
C THR A 265 2.33 8.73 -24.84
N GLU A 266 2.54 8.03 -25.95
CA GLU A 266 2.00 6.67 -26.13
C GLU A 266 2.53 5.68 -25.07
N ASP A 267 3.66 5.98 -24.41
CA ASP A 267 4.17 5.17 -23.30
C ASP A 267 3.33 5.28 -22.03
N ASP A 268 2.54 6.35 -21.89
CA ASP A 268 1.65 6.56 -20.75
C ASP A 268 0.34 5.78 -20.89
N ILE A 269 0.01 5.36 -22.13
CA ILE A 269 -1.10 4.47 -22.37
C ILE A 269 -0.71 3.11 -21.79
N ILE A 270 -1.25 2.76 -20.63
CA ILE A 270 -1.19 1.39 -20.12
C ILE A 270 -1.84 0.52 -21.21
N PRO A 271 -1.10 -0.41 -21.84
CA PRO A 271 -1.69 -1.26 -22.86
C PRO A 271 -2.86 -2.02 -22.24
N THR A 272 -4.09 -1.70 -22.66
CA THR A 272 -5.32 -2.39 -22.21
C THR A 272 -5.29 -3.87 -22.60
N ALA A 273 -4.55 -4.20 -23.66
CA ALA A 273 -4.00 -5.51 -23.89
C ALA A 273 -2.48 -5.37 -23.83
N SER A 274 -1.83 -5.82 -22.76
CA SER A 274 -0.45 -6.26 -22.96
C SER A 274 -0.49 -7.51 -23.84
N PRO A 275 0.58 -7.78 -24.59
CA PRO A 275 0.65 -8.98 -25.41
C PRO A 275 0.09 -10.14 -24.60
N GLU A 276 -0.85 -10.89 -25.19
CA GLU A 276 -1.28 -12.15 -24.59
C GLU A 276 -0.02 -12.86 -24.08
N PRO A 277 -0.02 -13.33 -22.83
CA PRO A 277 1.19 -13.84 -22.24
C PRO A 277 1.72 -14.89 -23.20
N GLN A 278 2.89 -14.62 -23.81
CA GLN A 278 3.49 -15.54 -24.78
C GLN A 278 3.74 -16.92 -24.16
N ARG A 279 3.59 -17.04 -22.83
CA ARG A 279 3.54 -18.26 -22.06
C ARG A 279 2.25 -18.31 -21.24
N ALA A 280 1.43 -19.33 -21.47
CA ALA A 280 0.30 -19.61 -20.60
C ALA A 280 0.83 -20.01 -19.20
N PHE A 281 0.46 -19.22 -18.20
CA PHE A 281 0.68 -19.57 -16.80
C PHE A 281 -0.53 -20.36 -16.31
N HIS A 282 -0.29 -21.53 -15.72
CA HIS A 282 -1.32 -22.37 -15.15
C HIS A 282 -1.11 -22.50 -13.66
N ILE A 283 -2.16 -22.27 -12.87
CA ILE A 283 -2.13 -22.54 -11.44
C ILE A 283 -2.47 -24.01 -11.25
N GLU A 284 -1.63 -24.74 -10.54
CA GLU A 284 -1.83 -26.15 -10.23
C GLU A 284 -1.76 -26.35 -8.73
N GLN A 285 -2.48 -27.36 -8.25
CA GLN A 285 -2.53 -27.77 -6.85
C GLN A 285 -1.84 -29.13 -6.77
N VAL A 286 -0.63 -29.17 -6.21
CA VAL A 286 0.22 -30.38 -6.19
C VAL A 286 0.49 -30.85 -4.76
N PRO A 287 0.69 -32.14 -4.50
CA PRO A 287 1.09 -32.60 -3.18
C PRO A 287 2.43 -31.98 -2.75
N ILE A 288 2.58 -31.58 -1.49
CA ILE A 288 3.86 -31.04 -0.98
C ILE A 288 5.02 -32.01 -1.22
N GLN A 289 4.75 -33.31 -1.23
CA GLN A 289 5.76 -34.36 -1.46
C GLN A 289 6.33 -34.37 -2.89
N SER A 290 5.72 -33.65 -3.84
CA SER A 290 6.25 -33.49 -5.20
C SER A 290 7.28 -32.37 -5.32
N LEU A 291 7.58 -31.66 -4.23
CA LEU A 291 8.52 -30.55 -4.22
C LEU A 291 9.97 -31.08 -4.32
N PRO A 292 10.79 -30.56 -5.24
CA PRO A 292 12.21 -30.89 -5.31
C PRO A 292 12.98 -30.41 -4.06
N SER A 293 14.28 -30.70 -4.02
CA SER A 293 15.18 -30.25 -2.94
C SER A 293 15.04 -28.75 -2.66
N ILE A 294 14.61 -28.42 -1.45
CA ILE A 294 14.36 -27.05 -1.00
C ILE A 294 15.67 -26.42 -0.49
N PRO A 295 15.98 -25.16 -0.85
CA PRO A 295 17.07 -24.42 -0.21
C PRO A 295 16.94 -24.40 1.32
N ALA A 296 18.05 -24.54 2.04
CA ALA A 296 18.04 -24.74 3.50
C ALA A 296 17.39 -23.59 4.30
N ASP A 297 17.32 -22.40 3.72
CA ASP A 297 16.71 -21.22 4.33
C ASP A 297 15.19 -21.11 4.07
N LEU A 298 14.61 -22.06 3.34
CA LEU A 298 13.20 -22.08 2.94
C LEU A 298 12.47 -23.32 3.48
N LYS A 299 11.14 -23.21 3.59
CA LYS A 299 10.23 -24.30 3.95
C LYS A 299 8.96 -24.25 3.12
N ALA A 300 8.44 -25.42 2.79
CA ALA A 300 7.12 -25.57 2.21
C ALA A 300 6.07 -25.51 3.31
N LEU A 301 5.29 -24.43 3.32
CA LEU A 301 4.15 -24.27 4.20
C LEU A 301 3.01 -23.66 3.40
N SER A 302 1.84 -24.32 3.40
CA SER A 302 0.61 -23.82 2.78
C SER A 302 -0.56 -23.95 3.75
N LEU A 303 -1.41 -22.93 3.78
CA LEU A 303 -2.58 -22.84 4.66
C LEU A 303 -3.86 -23.19 3.90
N SER A 304 -4.84 -23.76 4.60
CA SER A 304 -6.17 -24.05 4.05
C SER A 304 -7.02 -22.78 3.87
N SER A 305 -6.79 -21.76 4.69
CA SER A 305 -7.49 -20.47 4.70
C SER A 305 -6.53 -19.37 5.17
N PRO A 306 -6.67 -18.12 4.68
CA PRO A 306 -5.82 -17.01 5.12
C PRO A 306 -5.94 -16.72 6.61
N ASP A 307 -7.10 -17.02 7.21
CA ASP A 307 -7.42 -16.62 8.59
C ASP A 307 -7.19 -17.76 9.60
N THR A 308 -6.62 -18.89 9.17
CA THR A 308 -6.39 -20.07 10.01
C THR A 308 -4.98 -20.61 9.83
N TYR A 309 -4.41 -21.17 10.90
CA TYR A 309 -3.11 -21.86 10.85
C TYR A 309 -3.20 -23.34 10.45
N GLU A 310 -4.35 -23.75 9.91
CA GLU A 310 -4.54 -25.13 9.43
C GLU A 310 -3.71 -25.36 8.17
N LEU A 311 -2.81 -26.35 8.25
CA LEU A 311 -1.95 -26.72 7.13
C LEU A 311 -2.72 -27.52 6.09
N LYS A 312 -2.35 -27.35 4.82
CA LYS A 312 -2.87 -28.12 3.70
C LYS A 312 -1.76 -28.93 3.05
N ASP A 313 -1.99 -30.22 2.82
CA ASP A 313 -1.04 -31.12 2.14
C ASP A 313 -0.89 -30.86 0.63
N ILE A 314 -1.74 -29.99 0.09
CA ILE A 314 -1.76 -29.59 -1.31
C ILE A 314 -1.25 -28.15 -1.42
N TYR A 315 -0.24 -27.97 -2.25
CA TYR A 315 0.47 -26.72 -2.46
C TYR A 315 0.06 -26.04 -3.78
N PRO A 316 -0.33 -24.75 -3.76
CA PRO A 316 -0.50 -23.99 -4.99
C PRO A 316 0.87 -23.71 -5.62
N VAL A 317 1.03 -24.11 -6.88
CA VAL A 317 2.19 -23.80 -7.72
C VAL A 317 1.76 -23.12 -8.99
N LEU A 318 2.69 -22.41 -9.61
CA LEU A 318 2.50 -21.83 -10.92
C LEU A 318 3.34 -22.60 -11.93
N ARG A 319 2.75 -23.09 -13.01
CA ARG A 319 3.45 -23.76 -14.12
C ARG A 319 3.53 -22.87 -15.35
N SER A 320 4.64 -22.96 -16.05
CA SER A 320 4.83 -22.35 -17.36
C SER A 320 5.83 -23.18 -18.16
N ASN A 321 5.42 -23.74 -19.28
CA ASN A 321 6.23 -24.68 -20.07
C ASN A 321 6.80 -25.81 -19.19
N SER A 322 8.12 -26.04 -19.22
CA SER A 322 8.83 -27.04 -18.42
C SER A 322 9.23 -26.55 -17.04
N TYR A 323 8.74 -25.39 -16.58
CA TYR A 323 9.11 -24.79 -15.31
C TYR A 323 7.97 -24.80 -14.29
N THR A 324 8.32 -25.05 -13.03
CA THR A 324 7.40 -25.00 -11.89
C THR A 324 7.89 -23.98 -10.87
N TYR A 325 7.04 -23.02 -10.54
CA TYR A 325 7.30 -21.92 -9.64
C TYR A 325 6.63 -22.20 -8.31
N TRP A 326 7.42 -22.28 -7.24
CA TRP A 326 6.99 -22.60 -5.89
C TRP A 326 7.14 -21.38 -4.98
N PRO A 327 6.04 -20.86 -4.41
CA PRO A 327 6.09 -19.81 -3.39
C PRO A 327 6.43 -20.39 -2.02
N LEU A 328 7.71 -20.47 -1.67
CA LEU A 328 8.18 -21.06 -0.40
C LEU A 328 8.34 -20.01 0.69
N SER A 329 8.00 -20.34 1.93
CA SER A 329 8.19 -19.43 3.07
C SER A 329 9.62 -19.54 3.60
N TYR A 330 10.14 -18.48 4.22
CA TYR A 330 11.42 -18.55 4.90
C TYR A 330 11.36 -19.42 6.16
N ALA A 331 12.44 -20.15 6.44
CA ALA A 331 12.57 -21.00 7.61
C ALA A 331 12.56 -20.20 8.93
N ASP A 332 12.97 -18.93 8.89
CA ASP A 332 13.02 -18.01 10.04
C ASP A 332 11.71 -17.26 10.32
N HIS A 333 10.62 -17.59 9.62
CA HIS A 333 9.27 -17.04 9.85
C HIS A 333 9.09 -15.54 9.53
N ARG A 334 10.04 -14.90 8.82
CA ARG A 334 9.88 -13.51 8.36
C ARG A 334 8.66 -13.34 7.44
N MET A 335 8.11 -12.12 7.37
CA MET A 335 6.98 -11.76 6.50
C MET A 335 7.38 -11.67 5.02
N GLY A 336 7.63 -12.83 4.42
CA GLY A 336 7.96 -12.97 3.00
C GLY A 336 7.92 -14.42 2.51
N MET A 337 7.98 -14.58 1.20
CA MET A 337 8.16 -15.84 0.49
C MET A 337 9.20 -15.69 -0.61
N ALA A 338 9.95 -16.75 -0.87
CA ALA A 338 10.76 -16.87 -2.06
C ALA A 338 9.95 -17.59 -3.15
N ILE A 339 9.82 -16.99 -4.34
CA ILE A 339 9.37 -17.70 -5.52
C ILE A 339 10.57 -18.40 -6.13
N VAL A 340 10.67 -19.71 -5.95
CA VAL A 340 11.73 -20.54 -6.55
C VAL A 340 11.22 -21.24 -7.79
N VAL A 341 12.07 -21.40 -8.79
CA VAL A 341 11.70 -22.05 -10.05
C VAL A 341 12.56 -23.25 -10.28
N TYR A 342 11.91 -24.37 -10.53
CA TYR A 342 12.55 -25.61 -10.93
C TYR A 342 12.27 -25.91 -12.40
N ASP A 343 13.24 -26.49 -13.10
CA ASP A 343 13.01 -27.14 -14.39
C ASP A 343 12.32 -28.51 -14.22
N SER A 344 12.11 -29.23 -15.33
CA SER A 344 11.49 -30.55 -15.33
C SER A 344 12.32 -31.63 -14.61
N ASP A 345 13.62 -31.42 -14.48
CA ASP A 345 14.54 -32.34 -13.83
C ASP A 345 14.68 -32.05 -12.32
N GLY A 346 13.99 -31.01 -11.83
CA GLY A 346 14.02 -30.60 -10.43
C GLY A 346 15.23 -29.75 -10.06
N ASN A 347 15.95 -29.19 -11.05
CA ASN A 347 17.06 -28.27 -10.79
C ASN A 347 16.53 -26.86 -10.52
N LEU A 348 17.08 -26.19 -9.51
CA LEU A 348 16.74 -24.80 -9.20
C LEU A 348 17.33 -23.87 -10.26
N ILE A 349 16.47 -23.17 -11.00
CA ILE A 349 16.85 -22.26 -12.08
C ILE A 349 16.93 -20.82 -11.60
N LYS A 350 15.98 -20.39 -10.76
CA LYS A 350 15.87 -19.00 -10.32
C LYS A 350 15.14 -18.89 -9.00
N ARG A 351 15.37 -17.77 -8.31
CA ARG A 351 14.71 -17.37 -7.07
C ARG A 351 14.39 -15.88 -7.11
N TRP A 352 13.22 -15.51 -6.64
CA TRP A 352 12.85 -14.14 -6.30
C TRP A 352 12.41 -14.07 -4.85
N ASP A 353 13.06 -13.21 -4.08
CA ASP A 353 12.69 -12.95 -2.68
C ASP A 353 11.60 -11.86 -2.65
N LYS A 354 10.43 -12.20 -2.12
CA LYS A 354 9.24 -11.34 -2.08
C LYS A 354 8.77 -11.15 -0.66
N PHE A 355 8.49 -9.90 -0.31
CA PHE A 355 8.00 -9.50 1.01
C PHE A 355 6.50 -9.21 0.95
N GLY A 356 5.87 -9.15 2.11
CA GLY A 356 4.47 -8.72 2.22
C GLY A 356 3.44 -9.85 2.18
N ALA A 357 3.86 -11.11 2.11
CA ALA A 357 3.02 -12.27 2.42
C ALA A 357 3.91 -13.43 2.86
N ARG A 358 3.44 -14.26 3.79
CA ARG A 358 4.05 -15.54 4.19
C ARG A 358 2.98 -16.63 4.21
N TYR A 359 3.41 -17.89 4.13
CA TYR A 359 2.53 -19.06 4.17
C TYR A 359 1.47 -19.04 3.07
N ILE A 360 1.81 -19.58 1.91
CA ILE A 360 0.94 -19.48 0.75
C ILE A 360 -0.43 -20.13 0.99
N VAL A 361 -1.48 -19.40 0.67
CA VAL A 361 -2.86 -19.90 0.67
C VAL A 361 -3.23 -20.28 -0.76
N ASP A 362 -3.11 -19.33 -1.69
CA ASP A 362 -3.40 -19.52 -3.10
C ASP A 362 -2.65 -18.55 -4.01
N ILE A 363 -2.75 -18.83 -5.31
CA ILE A 363 -2.23 -18.00 -6.38
C ILE A 363 -3.42 -17.64 -7.26
N MET A 364 -3.54 -16.36 -7.64
CA MET A 364 -4.61 -15.88 -8.50
C MET A 364 -4.02 -15.14 -9.71
N ALA A 365 -4.61 -15.32 -10.89
CA ALA A 365 -4.28 -14.48 -12.04
C ALA A 365 -5.05 -13.16 -11.94
N ASN A 366 -4.36 -12.04 -12.14
CA ASN A 366 -4.97 -10.74 -12.36
C ASN A 366 -4.74 -10.33 -13.83
N PRO A 367 -5.71 -10.62 -14.73
CA PRO A 367 -5.55 -10.34 -16.15
C PRO A 367 -5.53 -8.84 -16.45
N THR A 368 -6.22 -8.02 -15.64
CA THR A 368 -6.23 -6.56 -15.78
C THR A 368 -4.84 -5.96 -15.58
N ASN A 369 -4.08 -6.49 -14.61
CA ASN A 369 -2.74 -6.02 -14.28
C ASN A 369 -1.62 -6.92 -14.84
N GLN A 370 -1.96 -7.93 -15.64
CA GLN A 370 -1.05 -8.98 -16.14
C GLN A 370 -0.06 -9.47 -15.10
N ALA A 371 -0.60 -9.88 -13.96
CA ALA A 371 0.19 -10.31 -12.83
C ALA A 371 -0.37 -11.59 -12.23
N MET A 372 0.49 -12.32 -11.54
CA MET A 372 0.09 -13.34 -10.59
C MET A 372 0.10 -12.72 -9.20
N ILE A 373 -0.99 -12.90 -8.46
CA ILE A 373 -1.13 -12.51 -7.06
C ILE A 373 -0.84 -13.76 -6.23
N PHE A 374 0.07 -13.63 -5.28
CA PHE A 374 0.42 -14.67 -4.33
C PHE A 374 -0.11 -14.23 -2.97
N ARG A 375 -1.13 -14.92 -2.46
CA ARG A 375 -1.80 -14.56 -1.21
C ARG A 375 -1.42 -15.57 -0.12
N GLY A 376 -1.09 -15.04 1.05
CA GLY A 376 -0.72 -15.81 2.23
C GLY A 376 -1.62 -15.52 3.43
N GLU A 377 -1.07 -15.76 4.62
CA GLU A 377 -1.71 -15.54 5.92
C GLU A 377 -2.29 -14.11 6.07
N SER A 378 -3.41 -13.98 6.79
CA SER A 378 -4.11 -12.73 7.09
C SER A 378 -4.48 -11.91 5.84
N ASN A 379 -4.72 -12.59 4.72
CA ASN A 379 -4.99 -11.99 3.41
C ASN A 379 -3.87 -11.07 2.89
N HIS A 380 -2.66 -11.18 3.45
CA HIS A 380 -1.49 -10.51 2.93
C HIS A 380 -1.12 -11.07 1.55
N TYR A 381 -0.66 -10.22 0.64
CA TYR A 381 -0.31 -10.66 -0.71
C TYR A 381 0.80 -9.80 -1.30
N PHE A 382 1.48 -10.37 -2.29
CA PHE A 382 2.27 -9.61 -3.26
C PHE A 382 1.87 -10.01 -4.67
N SER A 383 2.29 -9.21 -5.66
CA SER A 383 2.07 -9.53 -7.06
C SER A 383 3.39 -9.57 -7.83
N MET A 384 3.44 -10.43 -8.84
CA MET A 384 4.53 -10.46 -9.81
C MET A 384 3.94 -10.35 -11.21
N SER A 385 4.48 -9.43 -12.02
CA SER A 385 4.02 -9.31 -13.40
C SER A 385 4.36 -10.58 -14.20
N TRP A 386 3.56 -10.90 -15.22
CA TRP A 386 3.87 -12.00 -16.15
C TRP A 386 5.23 -11.80 -16.81
N SER A 387 5.61 -10.55 -17.09
CA SER A 387 6.92 -10.21 -17.64
C SER A 387 8.06 -10.56 -16.70
N GLU A 388 7.86 -10.41 -15.38
CA GLU A 388 8.85 -10.73 -14.35
C GLU A 388 9.03 -12.24 -14.20
N LEU A 389 7.92 -12.97 -14.22
CA LEU A 389 7.90 -14.43 -14.16
C LEU A 389 8.46 -15.07 -15.45
N GLY A 390 8.30 -14.40 -16.60
CA GLY A 390 8.66 -14.89 -17.92
C GLY A 390 10.11 -14.66 -18.36
N VAL A 391 10.98 -14.04 -17.56
CA VAL A 391 12.40 -13.76 -17.93
C VAL A 391 13.30 -15.01 -17.83
N MET A 392 12.88 -16.13 -18.43
CA MET A 392 13.73 -17.33 -18.60
C MET A 392 13.85 -17.70 -20.06
#